data_AF-A0A0D7E2V3-F1
#
_entry.id   AF-A0A0D7E2V3-F1
#
_cell.length_a   1.000
_cell.length_b   1.000
_cell.length_c   1.000
_cell.angle_alpha   90.00
_cell.angle_beta   90.00
_cell.angle_gamma   90.00
#
_symmetry.space_group_name_H-M   'P 1'
#
loop_
_entity.id
_entity.type
_entity.pdbx_description
1 polymer ?
#
loop_
_entity_poly.entity_id
_entity_poly.type
_entity_poly.pdbx_seq_one_letter_code
_entity_poly.pdbx_strand_id
1 'polypeptide(L)'
;MEDDFKSALALLGGGAVILAGLSGFAYWLFKLFSEKWLTAKFNERLEAYKHQQIKELEEFRFKISGLLDRTTKLYQREFEVLPEAWSKLVIAHATVESVVSALQQHPDLAQMNPNQLEEFIQKSSLNQWQKDELRSSPSKTKYYQTASNWVRMWDAQELCRDYFVYERRNGIFIRNEIKDAFNAISRLMNDALLEYKFELQFGDTDYRNTLERWAERRKFSKQSKQLLDDVEKIVQQRLWDSQDAFAPSP
;
A
#
# COMPACT_ATOMS: atom_id res chain seq x y z
N MET A 1 -60.57 43.88 83.80
CA MET A 1 -60.01 44.10 82.43
C MET A 1 -58.73 43.29 82.20
N GLU A 2 -58.53 42.18 82.93
CA GLU A 2 -57.29 41.38 82.90
C GLU A 2 -57.55 39.92 82.47
N ASP A 3 -58.80 39.43 82.62
CA ASP A 3 -59.20 38.07 82.24
C ASP A 3 -59.60 37.93 80.74
N ASP A 4 -60.08 39.00 80.11
CA ASP A 4 -60.41 39.01 78.67
C ASP A 4 -59.14 38.99 77.80
N PHE A 5 -58.05 39.59 78.29
CA PHE A 5 -56.76 39.60 77.59
C PHE A 5 -56.10 38.22 77.59
N LYS A 6 -56.18 37.47 78.70
CA LYS A 6 -55.65 36.10 78.81
C LYS A 6 -56.43 35.11 77.93
N SER A 7 -57.75 35.26 77.85
CA SER A 7 -58.59 34.42 76.99
C SER A 7 -58.36 34.69 75.50
N ALA A 8 -58.17 35.95 75.10
CA ALA A 8 -57.80 36.30 73.72
C ALA A 8 -56.40 35.80 73.34
N LEU A 9 -55.42 35.85 74.25
CA LEU A 9 -54.07 35.33 74.05
C LEU A 9 -54.04 33.80 73.97
N ALA A 10 -54.90 33.10 74.70
CA ALA A 10 -55.03 31.64 74.63
C ALA A 10 -55.68 31.18 73.31
N LEU A 11 -56.63 31.94 72.77
CA LEU A 11 -57.30 31.65 71.49
C LEU A 11 -56.40 31.99 70.28
N LEU A 12 -55.63 33.07 70.36
CA LEU A 12 -54.61 33.42 69.36
C LEU A 12 -53.38 32.51 69.43
N GLY A 13 -52.95 32.13 70.64
CA GLY A 13 -51.89 31.14 70.85
C GLY A 13 -52.28 29.74 70.40
N GLY A 14 -53.51 29.30 70.68
CA GLY A 14 -54.05 28.02 70.22
C GLY A 14 -54.29 27.96 68.71
N GLY A 15 -54.81 29.04 68.10
CA GLY A 15 -55.00 29.15 66.66
C GLY A 15 -53.70 29.21 65.85
N ALA A 16 -52.68 29.91 66.37
CA ALA A 16 -51.35 29.98 65.77
C ALA A 16 -50.61 28.63 65.82
N VAL A 17 -50.77 27.85 66.89
CA VAL A 17 -50.14 26.53 67.04
C VAL A 17 -50.77 25.49 66.10
N ILE A 18 -52.08 25.55 65.85
CA ILE A 18 -52.75 24.64 64.91
C ILE A 18 -52.40 24.97 63.45
N LEU A 19 -52.31 26.27 63.09
CA LEU A 19 -51.87 26.69 61.75
C LEU A 19 -50.37 26.45 61.51
N ALA A 20 -49.52 26.64 62.52
CA ALA A 20 -48.09 26.31 62.45
C ALA A 20 -47.85 24.78 62.42
N GLY A 21 -48.66 24.00 63.14
CA GLY A 21 -48.58 22.54 63.17
C GLY A 21 -48.99 21.90 61.84
N LEU A 22 -50.06 22.38 61.21
CA LEU A 22 -50.52 21.90 59.91
C LEU A 22 -49.58 22.30 58.77
N SER A 23 -49.01 23.51 58.81
CA SER A 23 -48.03 23.96 57.80
C SER A 23 -46.67 23.25 57.95
N GLY A 24 -46.20 23.01 59.17
CA GLY A 24 -44.99 22.23 59.44
C GLY A 24 -45.09 20.76 59.02
N PHE A 25 -46.25 20.13 59.26
CA PHE A 25 -46.51 18.75 58.83
C PHE A 25 -46.58 18.61 57.30
N ALA A 26 -47.21 19.58 56.61
CA ALA A 26 -47.24 19.62 55.14
C ALA A 26 -45.84 19.81 54.55
N TYR A 27 -45.02 20.72 55.11
CA TYR A 27 -43.63 20.91 54.68
C TYR A 27 -42.78 19.66 54.92
N TRP A 28 -42.96 18.98 56.07
CA TRP A 28 -42.22 17.76 56.39
C TRP A 28 -42.59 16.59 55.47
N LEU A 29 -43.88 16.37 55.20
CA LEU A 29 -44.33 15.36 54.24
C LEU A 29 -43.84 15.69 52.82
N PHE A 30 -43.92 16.95 52.40
CA PHE A 30 -43.40 17.38 51.10
C PHE A 30 -41.88 17.19 50.99
N LYS A 31 -41.12 17.50 52.05
CA LYS A 31 -39.67 17.28 52.08
C LYS A 31 -39.32 15.80 51.99
N LEU A 32 -39.98 14.94 52.77
CA LEU A 32 -39.74 13.49 52.70
C LEU A 32 -40.15 12.89 51.36
N PHE A 33 -41.26 13.34 50.79
CA PHE A 33 -41.74 12.87 49.49
C PHE A 33 -40.86 13.39 48.35
N SER A 34 -40.48 14.66 48.37
CA SER A 34 -39.61 15.26 47.35
C SER A 34 -38.20 14.66 47.37
N GLU A 35 -37.61 14.40 48.54
CA GLU A 35 -36.31 13.73 48.63
C GLU A 35 -36.37 12.32 48.03
N LYS A 36 -37.33 11.48 48.43
CA LYS A 36 -37.47 10.12 47.89
C LYS A 36 -37.83 10.11 46.39
N TRP A 37 -38.73 10.98 45.96
CA TRP A 37 -39.14 11.10 44.55
C TRP A 37 -38.00 11.63 43.68
N LEU A 38 -37.28 12.67 44.12
CA LEU A 38 -36.12 13.21 43.42
C LEU A 38 -35.03 12.16 43.34
N THR A 39 -34.68 11.48 44.44
CA THR A 39 -33.67 10.41 44.42
C THR A 39 -34.08 9.27 43.49
N ALA A 40 -35.34 8.84 43.49
CA ALA A 40 -35.83 7.82 42.56
C ALA A 40 -35.72 8.28 41.10
N LYS A 41 -36.13 9.51 40.78
CA LYS A 41 -36.04 10.08 39.43
C LYS A 41 -34.61 10.34 38.98
N PHE A 42 -33.73 10.74 39.88
CA PHE A 42 -32.30 10.90 39.60
C PHE A 42 -31.66 9.54 39.35
N ASN A 43 -31.94 8.52 40.16
CA ASN A 43 -31.42 7.17 39.95
C ASN A 43 -31.93 6.58 38.63
N GLU A 44 -33.22 6.71 38.32
CA GLU A 44 -33.80 6.26 37.05
C GLU A 44 -33.13 6.93 35.85
N ARG A 45 -32.96 8.26 35.89
CA ARG A 45 -32.26 8.99 34.82
C ARG A 45 -30.79 8.59 34.74
N LEU A 46 -30.12 8.41 35.86
CA LEU A 46 -28.71 8.04 35.92
C LEU A 46 -28.49 6.63 35.38
N GLU A 47 -29.37 5.68 35.71
CA GLU A 47 -29.37 4.33 35.13
C GLU A 47 -29.65 4.37 33.63
N ALA A 48 -30.65 5.14 33.18
CA ALA A 48 -30.94 5.32 31.76
C ALA A 48 -29.75 5.95 31.00
N TYR A 49 -29.12 6.98 31.56
CA TYR A 49 -27.92 7.60 30.99
C TYR A 49 -26.73 6.63 30.95
N LYS A 50 -26.48 5.87 32.03
CA LYS A 50 -25.43 4.83 32.06
C LYS A 50 -25.68 3.76 31.00
N HIS A 51 -26.92 3.29 30.88
CA HIS A 51 -27.29 2.28 29.89
C HIS A 51 -27.10 2.80 28.46
N GLN A 52 -27.48 4.05 28.20
CA GLN A 52 -27.24 4.70 26.91
C GLN A 52 -25.74 4.82 26.59
N GLN A 53 -24.92 5.25 27.56
CA GLN A 53 -23.46 5.33 27.37
C GLN A 53 -22.82 3.95 27.12
N ILE A 54 -23.26 2.90 27.82
CA ILE A 54 -22.78 1.53 27.59
C ILE A 54 -23.12 1.08 26.17
N LYS A 55 -24.35 1.33 25.72
CA LYS A 55 -24.78 0.99 24.36
C LYS A 55 -23.97 1.74 23.30
N GLU A 56 -23.76 3.05 23.47
CA GLU A 56 -22.93 3.84 22.55
C GLU A 56 -21.47 3.34 22.53
N LEU A 57 -20.90 2.99 23.69
CA LEU A 57 -19.57 2.40 23.79
C LEU A 57 -19.47 1.04 23.09
N GLU A 58 -20.46 0.18 23.24
CA GLU A 58 -20.52 -1.12 22.55
C GLU A 58 -20.63 -0.94 21.03
N GLU A 59 -21.48 -0.02 20.56
CA GLU A 59 -21.60 0.30 19.15
C GLU A 59 -20.28 0.85 18.57
N PHE A 60 -19.60 1.74 19.30
CA PHE A 60 -18.29 2.24 18.89
C PHE A 60 -17.23 1.13 18.89
N ARG A 61 -17.18 0.30 19.93
CA ARG A 61 -16.26 -0.85 19.99
C ARG A 61 -16.49 -1.81 18.83
N PHE A 62 -17.74 -2.11 18.49
CA PHE A 62 -18.07 -2.97 17.37
C PHE A 62 -17.62 -2.36 16.03
N LYS A 63 -17.92 -1.07 15.80
CA LYS A 63 -17.46 -0.35 14.59
C LYS A 63 -15.94 -0.32 14.47
N ILE A 64 -15.24 0.01 15.56
CA ILE A 64 -13.77 0.02 15.61
C ILE A 64 -13.23 -1.38 15.31
N SER A 65 -13.75 -2.41 15.95
CA SER A 65 -13.31 -3.80 15.73
C SER A 65 -13.51 -4.23 14.28
N GLY A 66 -14.63 -3.86 13.65
CA GLY A 66 -14.87 -4.14 12.24
C GLY A 66 -13.93 -3.39 11.28
N LEU A 67 -13.64 -2.11 11.56
CA LEU A 67 -12.66 -1.35 10.77
C LEU A 67 -11.23 -1.87 10.93
N LEU A 68 -10.85 -2.27 12.15
CA LEU A 68 -9.56 -2.88 12.43
C LEU A 68 -9.41 -4.22 11.69
N ASP A 69 -10.42 -5.11 11.76
CA ASP A 69 -10.38 -6.39 11.03
C ASP A 69 -10.22 -6.19 9.51
N ARG A 70 -10.99 -5.27 8.92
CA ARG A 70 -10.85 -4.94 7.49
C ARG A 70 -9.45 -4.39 7.17
N THR A 71 -8.94 -3.51 8.02
CA THR A 71 -7.62 -2.88 7.85
C THR A 71 -6.51 -3.92 7.95
N THR A 72 -6.58 -4.81 8.95
CA THR A 72 -5.65 -5.94 9.12
C THR A 72 -5.65 -6.85 7.89
N LYS A 73 -6.81 -7.20 7.35
CA LYS A 73 -6.91 -8.03 6.13
C LYS A 73 -6.31 -7.35 4.90
N LEU A 74 -6.53 -6.04 4.76
CA LEU A 74 -5.91 -5.26 3.68
C LEU A 74 -4.38 -5.24 3.81
N TYR A 75 -3.86 -5.00 5.01
CA TYR A 75 -2.42 -5.05 5.27
C TYR A 75 -1.85 -6.44 5.04
N GLN A 76 -2.51 -7.50 5.50
CA GLN A 76 -2.07 -8.86 5.23
C GLN A 76 -1.95 -9.12 3.73
N ARG A 77 -2.93 -8.70 2.92
CA ARG A 77 -2.80 -8.80 1.46
C ARG A 77 -1.69 -7.93 0.90
N GLU A 78 -1.52 -6.71 1.39
CA GLU A 78 -0.40 -5.85 1.00
C GLU A 78 0.96 -6.54 1.25
N PHE A 79 1.16 -7.17 2.42
CA PHE A 79 2.40 -7.90 2.75
C PHE A 79 2.66 -9.12 1.87
N GLU A 80 1.61 -9.73 1.35
CA GLU A 80 1.75 -10.86 0.43
C GLU A 80 2.06 -10.36 -0.98
N VAL A 81 1.39 -9.30 -1.46
CA VAL A 81 1.53 -8.87 -2.85
C VAL A 81 2.71 -7.95 -3.12
N LEU A 82 3.07 -7.09 -2.16
CA LEU A 82 4.09 -6.06 -2.33
C LEU A 82 5.49 -6.65 -2.57
N PRO A 83 5.98 -7.63 -1.79
CA PRO A 83 7.29 -8.23 -2.02
C PRO A 83 7.39 -8.94 -3.37
N GLU A 84 6.31 -9.61 -3.80
CA GLU A 84 6.28 -10.27 -5.10
C GLU A 84 6.27 -9.25 -6.26
N ALA A 85 5.49 -8.16 -6.14
CA ALA A 85 5.50 -7.08 -7.13
C ALA A 85 6.91 -6.46 -7.26
N TRP A 86 7.55 -6.19 -6.12
CA TRP A 86 8.93 -5.69 -6.06
C TRP A 86 9.92 -6.66 -6.73
N SER A 87 9.84 -7.95 -6.40
CA SER A 87 10.71 -8.98 -6.98
C SER A 87 10.59 -9.02 -8.51
N LYS A 88 9.36 -9.04 -9.04
CA LYS A 88 9.11 -9.03 -10.49
C LYS A 88 9.64 -7.77 -11.15
N LEU A 89 9.46 -6.62 -10.51
CA LEU A 89 10.00 -5.34 -10.99
C LEU A 89 11.52 -5.37 -11.10
N VAL A 90 12.22 -5.83 -10.05
CA VAL A 90 13.69 -5.91 -10.02
C VAL A 90 14.22 -6.84 -11.11
N ILE A 91 13.60 -8.01 -11.28
CA ILE A 91 14.00 -8.97 -12.32
C ILE A 91 13.80 -8.38 -13.72
N ALA A 92 12.65 -7.74 -13.96
CA ALA A 92 12.37 -7.09 -15.23
C ALA A 92 13.35 -5.92 -15.48
N HIS A 93 13.62 -5.08 -14.47
CA HIS A 93 14.56 -3.96 -14.56
C HIS A 93 15.98 -4.44 -14.91
N ALA A 94 16.52 -5.40 -14.16
CA ALA A 94 17.85 -5.92 -14.39
C ALA A 94 17.99 -6.54 -15.80
N THR A 95 16.94 -7.23 -16.26
CA THR A 95 16.94 -7.83 -17.60
C THR A 95 16.91 -6.75 -18.68
N VAL A 96 16.04 -5.74 -18.56
CA VAL A 96 15.98 -4.61 -19.49
C VAL A 96 17.31 -3.87 -19.51
N GLU A 97 17.89 -3.54 -18.35
CA GLU A 97 19.20 -2.87 -18.27
C GLU A 97 20.29 -3.67 -18.99
N SER A 98 20.31 -4.99 -18.82
CA SER A 98 21.29 -5.85 -19.51
C SER A 98 21.14 -5.82 -21.04
N VAL A 99 19.91 -5.68 -21.55
CA VAL A 99 19.58 -5.72 -22.99
C VAL A 99 19.88 -4.37 -23.65
N VAL A 100 19.49 -3.27 -23.00
CA VAL A 100 19.67 -1.92 -23.55
C VAL A 100 21.09 -1.37 -23.32
N SER A 101 21.89 -2.04 -22.48
CA SER A 101 23.28 -1.64 -22.22
C SER A 101 24.04 -1.36 -23.52
N ALA A 102 24.79 -0.26 -23.52
CA ALA A 102 25.57 0.19 -24.67
C ALA A 102 26.73 -0.77 -25.01
N LEU A 103 27.24 -1.49 -24.00
CA LEU A 103 28.31 -2.46 -24.17
C LEU A 103 27.72 -3.88 -24.15
N GLN A 104 27.45 -4.41 -25.33
CA GLN A 104 27.08 -5.81 -25.52
C GLN A 104 28.31 -6.60 -25.96
N GLN A 105 28.52 -7.77 -25.36
CA GLN A 105 29.60 -8.68 -25.74
C GLN A 105 29.00 -9.91 -26.42
N HIS A 106 29.58 -10.28 -27.56
CA HIS A 106 29.19 -11.46 -28.31
C HIS A 106 30.44 -12.27 -28.67
N PRO A 107 30.36 -13.61 -28.65
CA PRO A 107 31.46 -14.46 -29.06
C PRO A 107 31.71 -14.30 -30.57
N ASP A 108 32.98 -14.35 -30.96
CA ASP A 108 33.34 -14.38 -32.38
C ASP A 108 33.29 -15.81 -32.91
N LEU A 109 32.20 -16.13 -33.61
CA LEU A 109 31.96 -17.46 -34.18
C LEU A 109 32.85 -17.74 -35.40
N ALA A 110 33.44 -16.72 -36.01
CA ALA A 110 34.33 -16.88 -37.16
C ALA A 110 35.67 -17.52 -36.79
N GLN A 111 36.06 -17.42 -35.50
CA GLN A 111 37.31 -17.98 -34.99
C GLN A 111 37.14 -19.37 -34.36
N MET A 112 35.90 -19.87 -34.26
CA MET A 112 35.63 -21.19 -33.72
C MET A 112 35.93 -22.28 -34.74
N ASN A 113 36.54 -23.37 -34.30
CA ASN A 113 36.64 -24.56 -35.13
C ASN A 113 35.26 -25.25 -35.28
N PRO A 114 35.08 -26.16 -36.27
CA PRO A 114 33.78 -26.77 -36.54
C PRO A 114 33.14 -27.47 -35.32
N ASN A 115 33.93 -28.11 -34.48
CA ASN A 115 33.43 -28.82 -33.29
C ASN A 115 32.97 -27.83 -32.21
N GLN A 116 33.76 -26.77 -31.96
CA GLN A 116 33.41 -25.69 -31.04
C GLN A 116 32.14 -24.95 -31.49
N LEU A 117 32.02 -24.71 -32.79
CA LEU A 117 30.86 -24.03 -33.36
C LEU A 117 29.58 -24.86 -33.15
N GLU A 118 29.62 -26.16 -33.44
CA GLU A 118 28.44 -27.01 -33.26
C GLU A 118 28.05 -27.14 -31.77
N GLU A 119 29.03 -27.29 -30.87
CA GLU A 119 28.78 -27.29 -29.42
C GLU A 119 28.14 -25.97 -28.96
N PHE A 120 28.64 -24.84 -29.46
CA PHE A 120 28.10 -23.52 -29.17
C PHE A 120 26.66 -23.37 -29.67
N ILE A 121 26.39 -23.76 -30.93
CA ILE A 121 25.05 -23.69 -31.54
C ILE A 121 24.06 -24.52 -30.73
N GLN A 122 24.44 -25.73 -30.31
CA GLN A 122 23.58 -26.61 -29.51
C GLN A 122 23.20 -25.97 -28.17
N LYS A 123 24.17 -25.37 -27.47
CA LYS A 123 23.97 -24.72 -26.16
C LYS A 123 23.33 -23.34 -26.22
N SER A 124 23.28 -22.70 -27.39
CA SER A 124 22.69 -21.36 -27.54
C SER A 124 21.18 -21.36 -27.28
N SER A 125 20.66 -20.21 -26.83
CA SER A 125 19.23 -19.94 -26.61
C SER A 125 18.41 -19.74 -27.89
N LEU A 126 19.03 -19.95 -29.06
CA LEU A 126 18.35 -19.82 -30.34
C LEU A 126 17.32 -20.93 -30.54
N ASN A 127 16.27 -20.63 -31.30
CA ASN A 127 15.34 -21.65 -31.77
C ASN A 127 16.00 -22.58 -32.80
N GLN A 128 15.46 -23.78 -32.98
CA GLN A 128 16.04 -24.75 -33.91
C GLN A 128 16.21 -24.19 -35.33
N TRP A 129 15.19 -23.49 -35.84
CA TRP A 129 15.26 -22.87 -37.17
C TRP A 129 16.36 -21.79 -37.25
N GLN A 130 16.60 -21.03 -36.18
CA GLN A 130 17.69 -20.04 -36.11
C GLN A 130 19.06 -20.71 -36.04
N LYS A 131 19.16 -21.88 -35.37
CA LYS A 131 20.37 -22.70 -35.36
C LYS A 131 20.71 -23.19 -36.77
N ASP A 132 19.71 -23.63 -37.52
CA ASP A 132 19.88 -24.10 -38.90
C ASP A 132 20.29 -22.96 -39.85
N GLU A 133 19.64 -21.80 -39.74
CA GLU A 133 20.04 -20.59 -40.46
C GLU A 133 21.48 -20.16 -40.11
N LEU A 134 21.85 -20.18 -38.83
CA LEU A 134 23.21 -19.86 -38.38
C LEU A 134 24.28 -20.78 -38.99
N ARG A 135 24.00 -22.09 -39.13
CA ARG A 135 24.93 -23.02 -39.79
C ARG A 135 25.18 -22.63 -41.25
N SER A 136 24.11 -22.28 -41.96
CA SER A 136 24.15 -21.89 -43.38
C SER A 136 24.61 -20.45 -43.62
N SER A 137 24.64 -19.60 -42.58
CA SER A 137 24.94 -18.19 -42.73
C SER A 137 26.38 -17.94 -43.21
N PRO A 138 26.58 -17.02 -44.17
CA PRO A 138 27.89 -16.58 -44.63
C PRO A 138 28.63 -15.77 -43.57
N SER A 139 27.91 -15.07 -42.69
CA SER A 139 28.48 -14.31 -41.57
C SER A 139 27.85 -14.78 -40.26
N LYS A 140 28.43 -15.84 -39.70
CA LYS A 140 27.91 -16.52 -38.50
C LYS A 140 27.87 -15.61 -37.28
N THR A 141 28.96 -14.87 -37.02
CA THR A 141 29.05 -13.91 -35.91
C THR A 141 27.95 -12.86 -36.02
N LYS A 142 27.76 -12.23 -37.20
CA LYS A 142 26.74 -11.19 -37.39
C LYS A 142 25.32 -11.74 -37.27
N TYR A 143 25.04 -12.91 -37.85
CA TYR A 143 23.74 -13.55 -37.72
C TYR A 143 23.42 -13.86 -36.25
N TYR A 144 24.37 -14.47 -35.53
CA TYR A 144 24.19 -14.80 -34.12
C TYR A 144 23.94 -13.56 -33.27
N GLN A 145 24.68 -12.48 -33.48
CA GLN A 145 24.47 -11.21 -32.77
C GLN A 145 23.03 -10.72 -32.94
N THR A 146 22.54 -10.64 -34.18
CA THR A 146 21.17 -10.20 -34.46
C THR A 146 20.14 -11.13 -33.84
N ALA A 147 20.26 -12.44 -34.07
CA ALA A 147 19.30 -13.42 -33.57
C ALA A 147 19.26 -13.47 -32.03
N SER A 148 20.43 -13.42 -31.38
CA SER A 148 20.56 -13.42 -29.93
C SER A 148 19.99 -12.14 -29.31
N ASN A 149 20.21 -10.97 -29.92
CA ASN A 149 19.64 -9.71 -29.45
C ASN A 149 18.10 -9.71 -29.51
N TRP A 150 17.54 -10.27 -30.59
CA TRP A 150 16.10 -10.46 -30.70
C TRP A 150 15.54 -11.38 -29.61
N VAL A 151 16.16 -12.55 -29.38
CA VAL A 151 15.77 -13.47 -28.28
C VAL A 151 15.76 -12.76 -26.94
N ARG A 152 16.87 -12.09 -26.58
CA ARG A 152 16.99 -11.37 -25.30
C ARG A 152 15.98 -10.24 -25.16
N MET A 153 15.65 -9.54 -26.25
CA MET A 153 14.62 -8.50 -26.24
C MET A 153 13.24 -9.08 -25.94
N TRP A 154 12.88 -10.21 -26.56
CA TRP A 154 11.61 -10.87 -26.28
C TRP A 154 11.53 -11.39 -24.84
N ASP A 155 12.62 -11.97 -24.31
CA ASP A 155 12.70 -12.40 -22.91
C ASP A 155 12.47 -11.21 -21.95
N ALA A 156 13.12 -10.08 -22.21
CA ALA A 156 12.91 -8.86 -21.43
C ALA A 156 11.46 -8.35 -21.53
N GLN A 157 10.87 -8.38 -22.73
CA GLN A 157 9.49 -7.97 -22.95
C GLN A 157 8.51 -8.87 -22.20
N GLU A 158 8.77 -10.17 -22.15
CA GLU A 158 7.97 -11.13 -21.39
C GLU A 158 8.00 -10.85 -19.89
N LEU A 159 9.19 -10.60 -19.32
CA LEU A 159 9.35 -10.28 -17.90
C LEU A 159 8.67 -8.95 -17.54
N CYS A 160 8.79 -7.93 -18.39
CA CYS A 160 8.04 -6.69 -18.24
C CYS A 160 6.53 -6.95 -18.23
N ARG A 161 6.03 -7.76 -19.17
CA ARG A 161 4.62 -8.12 -19.25
C ARG A 161 4.16 -8.87 -18.00
N ASP A 162 4.94 -9.82 -17.50
CA ASP A 162 4.63 -10.58 -16.28
C ASP A 162 4.48 -9.63 -15.08
N TYR A 163 5.43 -8.71 -14.90
CA TYR A 163 5.33 -7.64 -13.91
C TYR A 163 4.05 -6.79 -14.08
N PHE A 164 3.76 -6.29 -15.28
CA PHE A 164 2.56 -5.45 -15.51
C PHE A 164 1.25 -6.20 -15.26
N VAL A 165 1.18 -7.47 -15.66
CA VAL A 165 0.00 -8.30 -15.40
C VAL A 165 -0.18 -8.51 -13.91
N TYR A 166 0.91 -8.76 -13.18
CA TYR A 166 0.88 -8.92 -11.74
C TYR A 166 0.45 -7.62 -11.03
N GLU A 167 1.09 -6.49 -11.36
CA GLU A 167 0.78 -5.17 -10.80
C GLU A 167 -0.68 -4.78 -11.08
N ARG A 168 -1.18 -4.99 -12.30
CA ARG A 168 -2.57 -4.64 -12.61
C ARG A 168 -3.60 -5.50 -11.87
N ARG A 169 -3.26 -6.76 -11.59
CA ARG A 169 -4.13 -7.68 -10.83
C ARG A 169 -4.12 -7.40 -9.34
N ASN A 170 -2.95 -7.10 -8.77
CA ASN A 170 -2.73 -7.06 -7.32
C ASN A 170 -2.50 -5.64 -6.78
N GLY A 171 -2.23 -4.66 -7.65
CA GLY A 171 -1.91 -3.28 -7.30
C GLY A 171 -3.07 -2.48 -6.73
N ILE A 172 -4.26 -3.07 -6.56
CA ILE A 172 -5.35 -2.50 -5.74
C ILE A 172 -5.04 -2.58 -4.25
N PHE A 173 -4.18 -3.53 -3.84
CA PHE A 173 -3.78 -3.72 -2.44
C PHE A 173 -2.49 -2.97 -2.09
N ILE A 174 -1.84 -2.34 -3.06
CA ILE A 174 -0.61 -1.56 -2.88
C ILE A 174 -0.98 -0.08 -2.75
N ARG A 175 -0.34 0.62 -1.81
CA ARG A 175 -0.54 2.08 -1.65
C ARG A 175 -0.17 2.84 -2.92
N ASN A 176 -0.94 3.90 -3.20
CA ASN A 176 -0.75 4.71 -4.41
C ASN A 176 0.66 5.28 -4.52
N GLU A 177 1.29 5.70 -3.41
CA GLU A 177 2.66 6.21 -3.37
C GLU A 177 3.68 5.21 -3.95
N ILE A 178 3.62 3.95 -3.53
CA ILE A 178 4.48 2.88 -4.05
C ILE A 178 4.13 2.57 -5.50
N LYS A 179 2.83 2.51 -5.81
CA LYS A 179 2.33 2.23 -7.15
C LYS A 179 2.78 3.28 -8.17
N ASP A 180 2.78 4.55 -7.79
CA ASP A 180 3.23 5.65 -8.63
C ASP A 180 4.74 5.55 -8.88
N ALA A 181 5.52 5.18 -7.85
CA ALA A 181 6.95 4.95 -7.98
C ALA A 181 7.26 3.74 -8.91
N PHE A 182 6.53 2.63 -8.74
CA PHE A 182 6.52 1.47 -9.63
C PHE A 182 6.17 1.82 -11.08
N ASN A 183 5.18 2.70 -11.27
CA ASN A 183 4.79 3.18 -12.59
C ASN A 183 5.86 4.06 -13.25
N ALA A 184 6.57 4.88 -12.47
CA ALA A 184 7.61 5.75 -12.99
C ALA A 184 8.77 4.96 -13.61
N ILE A 185 9.30 3.97 -12.87
CA ILE A 185 10.40 3.12 -13.36
C ILE A 185 9.96 2.21 -14.51
N SER A 186 8.75 1.67 -14.44
CA SER A 186 8.27 0.74 -15.48
C SER A 186 7.96 1.42 -16.81
N ARG A 187 7.55 2.71 -16.79
CA ARG A 187 7.49 3.54 -18.01
C ARG A 187 8.87 3.72 -18.63
N LEU A 188 9.87 4.07 -17.82
CA LEU A 188 11.23 4.26 -18.28
C LEU A 188 11.81 2.96 -18.90
N MET A 189 11.53 1.80 -18.29
CA MET A 189 11.91 0.50 -18.84
C MET A 189 11.23 0.19 -20.18
N ASN A 190 9.93 0.46 -20.29
CA ASN A 190 9.20 0.25 -21.55
C ASN A 190 9.72 1.14 -22.67
N ASP A 191 10.00 2.41 -22.38
CA ASP A 191 10.51 3.36 -23.37
C ASP A 191 11.87 2.91 -23.89
N ALA A 192 12.78 2.51 -22.99
CA ALA A 192 14.10 2.01 -23.36
C ALA A 192 14.03 0.70 -24.17
N LEU A 193 13.13 -0.22 -23.80
CA LEU A 193 12.96 -1.48 -24.52
C LEU A 193 12.32 -1.27 -25.89
N LEU A 194 11.37 -0.32 -26.00
CA LEU A 194 10.75 0.06 -27.26
C LEU A 194 11.80 0.67 -28.20
N GLU A 195 12.60 1.62 -27.72
CA GLU A 195 13.71 2.20 -28.47
C GLU A 195 14.66 1.10 -28.98
N TYR A 196 15.10 0.20 -28.09
CA TYR A 196 15.96 -0.92 -28.47
C TYR A 196 15.34 -1.82 -29.55
N LYS A 197 14.04 -2.09 -29.45
CA LYS A 197 13.31 -2.86 -30.47
C LYS A 197 13.27 -2.15 -31.81
N PHE A 198 13.04 -0.83 -31.83
CA PHE A 198 13.08 -0.04 -33.06
C PHE A 198 14.46 -0.13 -33.72
N GLU A 199 15.53 -0.04 -32.93
CA GLU A 199 16.91 -0.17 -33.42
C GLU A 199 17.17 -1.55 -34.04
N LEU A 200 16.68 -2.64 -33.43
CA LEU A 200 16.83 -3.99 -34.00
C LEU A 200 16.04 -4.17 -35.30
N GLN A 201 14.88 -3.52 -35.43
CA GLN A 201 13.97 -3.70 -36.57
C GLN A 201 14.40 -2.89 -37.80
N PHE A 202 14.74 -1.62 -37.61
CA PHE A 202 15.00 -0.69 -38.71
C PHE A 202 16.49 -0.50 -38.97
N GLY A 203 17.35 -1.05 -38.10
CA GLY A 203 18.77 -0.78 -38.13
C GLY A 203 19.05 0.70 -37.84
N ASP A 204 20.30 1.09 -38.05
CA ASP A 204 20.73 2.47 -37.89
C ASP A 204 20.27 3.29 -39.11
N THR A 205 19.05 3.84 -39.07
CA THR A 205 18.56 4.72 -40.14
C THR A 205 19.31 6.06 -40.21
N ASP A 206 20.09 6.41 -39.18
CA ASP A 206 20.93 7.60 -39.17
C ASP A 206 22.24 7.34 -38.40
N TYR A 207 23.33 7.11 -39.14
CA TYR A 207 24.68 6.82 -38.64
C TYR A 207 25.28 7.97 -37.80
N ARG A 208 24.58 9.12 -37.69
CA ARG A 208 25.15 10.36 -37.15
C ARG A 208 25.20 10.49 -35.63
N ASN A 209 24.72 9.54 -34.83
CA ASN A 209 24.80 9.75 -33.39
C ASN A 209 24.93 8.54 -32.46
N THR A 210 25.91 7.67 -32.73
CA THR A 210 26.33 6.62 -31.78
C THR A 210 26.68 7.20 -30.40
N LEU A 211 27.24 8.41 -30.34
CA LEU A 211 27.59 9.09 -29.08
C LEU A 211 26.37 9.59 -28.30
N GLU A 212 25.39 10.22 -28.96
CA GLU A 212 24.13 10.60 -28.30
C GLU A 212 23.35 9.38 -27.82
N ARG A 213 23.28 8.30 -28.60
CA ARG A 213 22.64 7.04 -28.16
C ARG A 213 23.34 6.44 -26.96
N TRP A 214 24.67 6.48 -26.92
CA TRP A 214 25.44 6.12 -25.73
C TRP A 214 25.10 7.00 -24.52
N ALA A 215 24.94 8.31 -24.72
CA ALA A 215 24.57 9.24 -23.66
C ALA A 215 23.15 8.97 -23.15
N GLU A 216 22.17 8.74 -24.02
CA GLU A 216 20.78 8.42 -23.65
C GLU A 216 20.68 7.07 -22.94
N ARG A 217 21.37 6.02 -23.41
CA ARG A 217 21.42 4.72 -22.69
C ARG A 217 22.07 4.83 -21.31
N ARG A 218 23.14 5.62 -21.20
CA ARG A 218 23.79 5.88 -19.91
C ARG A 218 22.88 6.67 -18.96
N LYS A 219 22.11 7.61 -19.51
CA LYS A 219 21.10 8.37 -18.77
C LYS A 219 19.97 7.45 -18.30
N PHE A 220 19.48 6.54 -19.14
CA PHE A 220 18.54 5.48 -18.72
C PHE A 220 19.09 4.66 -17.56
N SER A 221 20.31 4.10 -17.67
CA SER A 221 20.89 3.28 -16.59
C SER A 221 21.00 4.09 -15.29
N LYS A 222 21.49 5.34 -15.35
CA LYS A 222 21.58 6.21 -14.18
C LYS A 222 20.21 6.54 -13.57
N GLN A 223 19.24 6.94 -14.39
CA GLN A 223 17.91 7.35 -13.94
C GLN A 223 17.11 6.17 -13.41
N SER A 224 17.12 5.04 -14.11
CA SER A 224 16.40 3.84 -13.71
C SER A 224 16.96 3.26 -12.41
N LYS A 225 18.29 3.28 -12.22
CA LYS A 225 18.92 2.89 -10.97
C LYS A 225 18.51 3.80 -9.82
N GLN A 226 18.57 5.12 -10.00
CA GLN A 226 18.15 6.06 -8.97
C GLN A 226 16.68 5.84 -8.56
N LEU A 227 15.79 5.66 -9.54
CA LEU A 227 14.38 5.36 -9.27
C LEU A 227 14.22 4.02 -8.55
N LEU A 228 14.99 3.00 -8.92
CA LEU A 228 14.93 1.70 -8.27
C LEU A 228 15.36 1.80 -6.80
N ASP A 229 16.46 2.50 -6.51
CA ASP A 229 16.95 2.74 -5.15
C ASP A 229 15.93 3.52 -4.31
N ASP A 230 15.23 4.48 -4.91
CA ASP A 230 14.20 5.28 -4.23
C ASP A 230 12.93 4.45 -3.98
N VAL A 231 12.52 3.63 -4.93
CA VAL A 231 11.43 2.66 -4.76
C VAL A 231 11.78 1.67 -3.64
N GLU A 232 13.02 1.15 -3.63
CA GLU A 232 13.49 0.21 -2.60
C GLU A 232 13.31 0.80 -1.20
N LYS A 233 13.73 2.05 -0.99
CA LYS A 233 13.57 2.73 0.31
C LYS A 233 12.10 2.82 0.73
N ILE A 234 11.20 3.17 -0.18
CA ILE A 234 9.76 3.27 0.12
C ILE A 234 9.19 1.89 0.47
N VAL A 235 9.58 0.85 -0.28
CA VAL A 235 9.16 -0.54 -0.01
C VAL A 235 9.71 -1.02 1.33
N GLN A 236 11.00 -0.81 1.60
CA GLN A 236 11.63 -1.16 2.88
C GLN A 236 10.94 -0.44 4.04
N GLN A 237 10.78 0.88 3.95
CA GLN A 237 10.08 1.66 4.96
C GLN A 237 8.68 1.12 5.20
N ARG A 238 7.93 0.80 4.14
CA ARG A 238 6.58 0.25 4.28
C ARG A 238 6.56 -1.09 4.99
N LEU A 239 7.52 -1.96 4.69
CA LEU A 239 7.60 -3.29 5.28
C LEU A 239 8.09 -3.26 6.74
N TRP A 240 9.03 -2.38 7.07
CA TRP A 240 9.64 -2.29 8.40
C TRP A 240 8.88 -1.38 9.38
N ASP A 241 8.42 -0.19 8.96
CA ASP A 241 7.66 0.73 9.85
C ASP A 241 6.30 0.15 10.28
N SER A 242 5.81 -0.84 9.53
CA SER A 242 4.59 -1.56 9.90
C SER A 242 4.70 -2.39 11.18
N GLN A 243 5.93 -2.72 11.61
CA GLN A 243 6.18 -3.43 12.86
C GLN A 243 6.02 -2.50 14.07
N ASP A 244 6.31 -1.22 13.92
CA ASP A 244 6.27 -0.23 15.01
C ASP A 244 4.84 0.26 15.32
N ALA A 245 3.89 0.10 14.38
CA ALA A 245 2.49 0.46 14.59
C ALA A 245 1.75 -0.44 15.61
N PHE A 246 2.36 -1.55 16.05
CA PHE A 246 1.80 -2.48 17.03
C PHE A 246 2.56 -2.52 18.37
N ALA A 247 3.60 -1.69 18.56
CA ALA A 247 4.22 -1.54 19.87
C ALA A 247 3.30 -0.71 20.77
N PRO A 248 2.78 -1.23 21.90
CA PRO A 248 2.09 -0.40 22.87
C PRO A 248 3.08 0.64 23.38
N SER A 249 2.71 1.91 23.27
CA SER A 249 3.43 3.02 23.91
C SER A 249 3.63 2.70 25.39
N PRO A 250 4.84 2.91 25.96
CA PRO A 250 5.11 2.66 27.37
C PRO A 250 4.27 3.53 28.30
#